data_AF-A0A0F9YKD3-F1
#
_entry.id   AF-A0A0F9YKD3-F1
#
_cell.length_a   1.000
_cell.length_b   1.000
_cell.length_c   1.000
_cell.angle_alpha   90.00
_cell.angle_beta   90.00
_cell.angle_gamma   90.00
#
_symmetry.space_group_name_H-M   'P 1'
#
loop_
_entity.id
_entity.type
_entity.pdbx_description
1 polymer ?
#
loop_
_entity_poly.entity_id
_entity_poly.type
_entity_poly.pdbx_seq_one_letter_code
_entity_poly.pdbx_strand_id
1 'polypeptide(L)' 'MDKNTKLLELIKKRDDYKEKLTQMYKYFHGVKHESAHSELQYSEIKVYEDMLNSVVEEINNL' A
#
# COMPACT_ATOMS: atom_id res chain seq x y z
N MET A 1 -18.27 12.85 11.37
CA MET A 1 -18.46 12.10 10.11
C MET A 1 -19.34 10.90 10.42
N ASP A 2 -20.26 10.59 9.52
CA ASP A 2 -21.09 9.39 9.63
C ASP A 2 -20.22 8.14 9.43
N LYS A 3 -20.52 7.04 10.13
CA LYS A 3 -19.73 5.78 10.03
C LYS A 3 -19.64 5.29 8.58
N ASN A 4 -20.72 5.47 7.82
CA ASN A 4 -20.78 5.08 6.40
C ASN A 4 -19.85 5.92 5.53
N THR A 5 -19.73 7.22 5.80
CA THR A 5 -18.81 8.11 5.07
C THR A 5 -17.37 7.70 5.31
N LYS A 6 -17.01 7.45 6.58
CA LYS A 6 -15.64 7.05 6.92
C LYS A 6 -15.28 5.68 6.33
N LEU A 7 -16.21 4.72 6.31
CA LEU A 7 -16.00 3.44 5.65
C LEU A 7 -15.71 3.59 4.14
N LEU A 8 -16.48 4.43 3.45
CA LEU A 8 -16.29 4.69 2.02
C LEU A 8 -14.92 5.33 1.74
N GLU A 9 -14.48 6.26 2.58
CA GLU A 9 -13.15 6.88 2.47
C GLU A 9 -12.02 5.87 2.67
N LEU A 10 -12.15 4.97 3.65
CA LEU A 10 -11.17 3.92 3.91
C LEU A 10 -11.12 2.90 2.76
N ILE A 11 -12.27 2.51 2.21
CA ILE A 11 -12.34 1.63 1.04
C ILE A 11 -11.63 2.26 -0.16
N LYS A 12 -11.89 3.55 -0.43
CA LYS A 12 -11.22 4.27 -1.52
C LYS A 12 -9.70 4.31 -1.30
N LYS A 13 -9.27 4.63 -0.08
CA LYS A 13 -7.84 4.69 0.29
C LYS A 13 -7.16 3.33 0.14
N ARG A 14 -7.84 2.24 0.52
CA ARG A 14 -7.37 0.86 0.32
C ARG A 14 -7.16 0.57 -1.16
N ASP A 15 -8.13 0.91 -1.99
CA ASP A 15 -8.07 0.63 -3.43
C ASP A 15 -6.96 1.45 -4.12
N ASP A 16 -6.78 2.71 -3.73
CA ASP A 16 -5.67 3.56 -4.20
C ASP A 16 -4.29 2.96 -3.86
N TYR A 17 -4.11 2.46 -2.62
CA TYR A 17 -2.86 1.81 -2.23
C TYR A 17 -2.64 0.48 -2.94
N LYS A 18 -3.70 -0.29 -3.16
CA LYS A 18 -3.62 -1.55 -3.91
C LYS A 18 -3.25 -1.32 -5.37
N GLU A 19 -3.80 -0.28 -6.02
CA GLU A 19 -3.43 0.08 -7.38
C GLU A 19 -1.96 0.50 -7.47
N LYS A 20 -1.50 1.36 -6.55
CA LYS A 20 -0.09 1.77 -6.48
C LYS A 20 0.84 0.58 -6.28
N LEU A 21 0.55 -0.31 -5.33
CA LEU A 21 1.34 -1.53 -5.11
C LEU A 21 1.38 -2.39 -6.37
N THR A 22 0.25 -2.54 -7.06
CA THR A 22 0.19 -3.31 -8.32
C THR A 22 1.11 -2.70 -9.38
N GLN A 23 1.14 -1.37 -9.51
CA GLN A 23 2.06 -0.70 -10.43
C GLN A 23 3.52 -0.87 -10.00
N MET A 24 3.83 -0.72 -8.71
CA MET A 24 5.20 -0.90 -8.22
C MET A 24 5.70 -2.33 -8.46
N TYR A 25 4.87 -3.33 -8.16
CA TYR A 25 5.20 -4.74 -8.41
C TYR A 25 5.35 -5.07 -9.90
N LYS A 26 4.64 -4.38 -10.80
CA LYS A 26 4.78 -4.58 -12.24
C LYS A 26 6.20 -4.29 -12.76
N TYR A 27 6.87 -3.30 -12.16
CA TYR A 27 8.22 -2.89 -12.54
C TYR A 27 9.31 -3.45 -11.60
N PHE A 28 8.91 -4.02 -10.47
CA PHE A 28 9.81 -4.59 -9.48
C PHE A 28 10.13 -6.05 -9.82
N HIS A 29 11.38 -6.33 -10.19
CA HIS A 29 11.87 -7.67 -10.54
C HIS A 29 12.76 -8.28 -9.44
N GLY A 30 12.60 -7.83 -8.21
CA GLY A 30 13.42 -8.24 -7.07
C GLY A 30 14.53 -7.26 -6.72
N VAL A 31 15.10 -7.42 -5.53
CA VAL A 31 16.18 -6.57 -5.02
C VAL A 31 17.50 -7.01 -5.67
N LYS A 32 18.09 -6.12 -6.47
CA LYS A 32 19.48 -6.26 -6.89
C LYS A 32 20.37 -5.70 -5.78
N HIS A 33 21.12 -6.58 -5.13
CA HIS A 33 22.15 -6.17 -4.16
C HIS A 33 23.15 -5.21 -4.82
N GLU A 34 23.59 -4.19 -4.07
CA GLU A 34 24.47 -3.11 -4.53
C GLU A 34 23.81 -2.05 -5.43
N SER A 35 22.50 -2.15 -5.66
CA SER A 35 21.72 -1.10 -6.32
C SER A 35 20.86 -0.35 -5.33
N ALA A 36 21.31 0.84 -4.94
CA ALA A 36 20.56 1.75 -4.07
C ALA A 36 19.13 1.99 -4.59
N HIS A 37 18.94 2.06 -5.91
CA HIS A 37 17.61 2.22 -6.51
C HIS A 37 16.69 1.02 -6.25
N SER A 38 17.22 -0.20 -6.34
CA SER A 38 16.46 -1.42 -6.12
C SER A 38 16.10 -1.61 -4.65
N GLU A 39 17.01 -1.23 -3.75
CA GLU A 39 16.78 -1.23 -2.30
C GLU A 39 15.73 -0.19 -1.88
N LEU A 40 15.78 1.01 -2.47
CA LEU A 40 14.77 2.04 -2.26
C LEU A 40 13.39 1.60 -2.72
N GLN A 41 13.28 1.07 -3.95
CA GLN A 41 11.99 0.56 -4.46
C GLN A 41 11.40 -0.52 -3.55
N TYR A 42 12.23 -1.44 -3.04
CA TYR A 42 11.77 -2.47 -2.11
C TYR A 42 11.29 -1.89 -0.78
N SER A 43 12.01 -0.92 -0.24
CA SER A 43 11.59 -0.21 0.98
C SER A 43 10.26 0.53 0.75
N GLU A 44 10.09 1.18 -0.39
CA GLU A 44 8.83 1.87 -0.72
C GLU A 44 7.67 0.88 -0.84
N ILE A 45 7.86 -0.26 -1.51
CA ILE A 45 6.85 -1.33 -1.59
C ILE A 45 6.43 -1.78 -0.20
N LYS A 46 7.39 -2.01 0.71
CA LYS A 46 7.10 -2.44 2.08
C LYS A 46 6.29 -1.41 2.86
N VAL A 47 6.61 -0.12 2.72
CA VAL A 47 5.83 0.96 3.34
C VAL A 47 4.39 0.97 2.82
N TYR A 48 4.19 0.82 1.51
CA TYR A 48 2.83 0.77 0.95
C TYR A 48 2.06 -0.49 1.38
N GLU A 49 2.73 -1.64 1.54
CA GLU A 49 2.11 -2.85 2.10
C GLU A 49 1.64 -2.63 3.53
N ASP A 50 2.47 -2.03 4.39
CA ASP A 50 2.10 -1.72 5.78
C ASP A 50 0.96 -0.70 5.84
N MET A 51 0.97 0.32 4.99
CA MET A 51 -0.12 1.28 4.88
C MET A 51 -1.44 0.62 4.43
N LEU A 52 -1.38 -0.31 3.47
CA LEU A 52 -2.55 -1.07 3.04
C LEU A 52 -3.09 -1.94 4.18
N ASN A 53 -2.20 -2.66 4.88
CA ASN A 53 -2.57 -3.52 6.01
C ASN A 53 -3.24 -2.69 7.11
N SER A 54 -2.66 -1.55 7.47
CA SER A 54 -3.21 -0.66 8.48
C SER A 54 -4.61 -0.15 8.12
N VAL A 55 -4.86 0.20 6.85
CA VAL A 55 -6.21 0.60 6.39
C VAL A 55 -7.17 -0.57 6.44
N VAL A 56 -6.74 -1.78 6.06
CA VAL A 56 -7.58 -2.98 6.14
C VAL A 56 -7.94 -3.31 7.60
N GLU A 57 -6.99 -3.20 8.52
CA GLU A 57 -7.23 -3.35 9.95
C GLU A 57 -8.19 -2.28 10.47
N GLU A 58 -8.04 -1.01 10.05
CA GLU A 58 -8.98 0.06 10.44
C GLU A 58 -10.40 -0.23 9.94
N ILE A 59 -10.56 -0.76 8.72
CA ILE A 59 -11.87 -1.18 8.17
C ILE A 59 -12.45 -2.35 8.99
N ASN A 60 -11.64 -3.35 9.34
CA ASN A 60 -12.10 -4.53 10.08
C ASN A 60 -12.50 -4.19 11.53
N ASN A 61 -11.93 -3.14 12.10
CA ASN A 61 -12.19 -2.70 13.48
C ASN A 61 -13.33 -1.67 13.60
N LEU A 62 -14.03 -1.35 12.51
CA LEU A 62 -15.04 -0.29 12.41
C LEU A 62 -16.48 -0.80 12.57
#